data_AF-A0A1K1NRF5-F1
#
_entry.id   AF-A0A1K1NRF5-F1
#
_cell.length_a   1.000
_cell.length_b   1.000
_cell.length_c   1.000
_cell.angle_alpha   90.00
_cell.angle_beta   90.00
_cell.angle_gamma   90.00
#
_symmetry.space_group_name_H-M   'P 1'
#
loop_
_entity.id
_entity.type
_entity.pdbx_description
1 polymer ?
#
loop_
_entity_poly.entity_id
_entity_poly.type
_entity_poly.pdbx_seq_one_letter_code
_entity_poly.pdbx_strand_id
1 'polypeptide(L)'
;MNILISAIANDYTDDWITRILSKLDIENCGICYSTLEFARDSYSIKYTTCYFLHTKMKEGDYSDYEKMMYEAPPVDSQLLRNMSQYENQVFWMMERCDSADFNTRWEHYIKHLRFWNHVLDKMNIDIYFSVTTTHEVYDFIIYCLCKIKGIKYISGFAFSYYSRYHLLEDIYNPLPTFKNEMMSLMDACMDKTIDEIILKPEVQEMYDFYVGSGDRTPYYMKLSKIHFRHEIFNCLYNNFALARMVVNLKIKLCNKRYVRAFWYFLYRVNFIFGAFIRLFSWSINAYKWFEKKKYSTRIFNEFDVALEYYNENIDDIDIKKKYIYVALHLQPENTSSPLGGDYVDQALMIEMLSFFLPKNWLLYVKENPKQAMQDFKYDRSLYRSVHFYERIKKCKNVKLVSIQEDTYKLIDNAMAVATLTGTVGLEAITKGIPCLMFGHSYLQYAPNVYTVRTNNDCKRAIENIQQKKSNDTLYYKKIKIYFKALEKYVAVATPEYQLLNEDEIERSKVALSNAFYKKIKSMYKDHIREESRGKSEGICFERSDHT
;
A
#
# COMPACT_ATOMS: atom_id res chain seq x y z
N MET A 1 -17.14 -19.11 -16.60
CA MET A 1 -16.56 -18.33 -15.49
C MET A 1 -16.71 -16.86 -15.79
N ASN A 2 -17.10 -16.08 -14.79
CA ASN A 2 -17.28 -14.63 -14.86
C ASN A 2 -16.18 -13.95 -14.04
N ILE A 3 -15.37 -13.12 -14.70
CA ILE A 3 -14.16 -12.55 -14.11
C ILE A 3 -14.19 -11.03 -14.18
N LEU A 4 -13.74 -10.38 -13.10
CA LEU A 4 -13.43 -8.96 -13.09
C LEU A 4 -11.91 -8.78 -12.87
N ILE A 5 -11.29 -7.90 -13.64
CA ILE A 5 -9.85 -7.63 -13.60
C ILE A 5 -9.61 -6.13 -13.38
N SER A 6 -8.69 -5.78 -12.49
CA SER A 6 -8.27 -4.38 -12.28
C SER A 6 -6.77 -4.14 -12.36
N ALA A 7 -6.42 -2.85 -12.42
CA ALA A 7 -5.06 -2.31 -12.40
C ALA A 7 -4.23 -2.63 -13.65
N ILE A 8 -4.85 -2.63 -14.83
CA ILE A 8 -4.10 -2.67 -16.10
C ILE A 8 -3.72 -1.23 -16.48
N ALA A 9 -2.43 -0.90 -16.37
CA ALA A 9 -1.90 0.43 -16.60
C ALA A 9 -0.82 0.44 -17.68
N ASN A 10 -0.48 1.63 -18.19
CA ASN A 10 0.48 1.82 -19.29
C ASN A 10 1.88 1.24 -19.00
N ASP A 11 2.24 1.11 -17.73
CA ASP A 11 3.53 0.54 -17.30
C ASP A 11 3.56 -1.00 -17.34
N TYR A 12 2.42 -1.65 -17.65
CA TYR A 12 2.24 -3.09 -17.65
C TYR A 12 1.76 -3.57 -19.01
N THR A 13 2.46 -4.53 -19.63
CA THR A 13 1.89 -5.27 -20.75
C THR A 13 0.86 -6.27 -20.22
N ASP A 14 -0.33 -6.31 -20.80
CA ASP A 14 -1.40 -7.25 -20.43
C ASP A 14 -1.32 -8.60 -21.19
N ASP A 15 -0.23 -8.85 -21.91
CA ASP A 15 0.01 -10.11 -22.63
C ASP A 15 -0.08 -11.32 -21.69
N TRP A 16 0.54 -11.27 -20.50
CA TRP A 16 0.47 -12.38 -19.56
C TRP A 16 -0.95 -12.62 -19.01
N ILE A 17 -1.78 -11.58 -18.93
CA ILE A 17 -3.22 -11.68 -18.59
C ILE A 17 -3.92 -12.41 -19.72
N THR A 18 -3.66 -12.02 -20.98
CA THR A 18 -4.21 -12.67 -22.18
C THR A 18 -3.87 -14.17 -22.22
N ARG A 19 -2.65 -14.56 -21.80
CA ARG A 19 -2.25 -15.98 -21.67
C ARG A 19 -3.02 -16.75 -20.60
N ILE A 20 -3.55 -16.07 -19.59
CA ILE A 20 -4.43 -16.68 -18.58
C ILE A 20 -5.82 -16.84 -19.19
N LEU A 21 -6.38 -15.76 -19.75
CA LEU A 21 -7.74 -15.73 -20.29
C LEU A 21 -7.93 -16.74 -21.41
N SER A 22 -6.92 -16.96 -22.26
CA SER A 22 -6.97 -17.98 -23.32
C SER A 22 -7.07 -19.43 -22.83
N LYS A 23 -6.77 -19.69 -21.55
CA LYS A 23 -6.80 -21.02 -20.93
C LYS A 23 -8.04 -21.24 -20.05
N LEU A 24 -8.90 -20.24 -19.93
CA LEU A 24 -10.10 -20.27 -19.10
C LEU A 24 -11.34 -20.25 -19.99
N ASP A 25 -12.39 -20.90 -19.50
CA ASP A 25 -13.71 -20.87 -20.13
C ASP A 25 -14.49 -19.67 -19.55
N ILE A 26 -14.46 -18.56 -20.29
CA ILE A 26 -14.92 -17.24 -19.85
C ILE A 26 -16.26 -16.93 -20.52
N GLU A 27 -17.26 -16.62 -19.71
CA GLU A 27 -18.57 -16.18 -20.16
C GLU A 27 -18.65 -14.65 -20.13
N ASN A 28 -18.31 -14.04 -18.97
CA ASN A 28 -18.17 -12.60 -18.82
C ASN A 28 -16.77 -12.22 -18.35
N CYS A 29 -16.22 -11.16 -18.92
CA CYS A 29 -14.94 -10.56 -18.53
C CYS A 29 -15.07 -9.04 -18.44
N GLY A 30 -15.00 -8.53 -17.22
CA GLY A 30 -14.90 -7.10 -16.93
C GLY A 30 -13.43 -6.71 -16.77
N ILE A 31 -12.96 -5.67 -17.46
CA ILE A 31 -11.57 -5.20 -17.30
C ILE A 31 -11.53 -3.69 -17.02
N CYS A 32 -10.82 -3.29 -15.96
CA CYS A 32 -10.52 -1.89 -15.67
C CYS A 32 -9.18 -1.50 -16.30
N TYR A 33 -9.23 -0.67 -17.34
CA TYR A 33 -8.07 -0.11 -18.04
C TYR A 33 -7.71 1.29 -17.52
N SER A 34 -6.44 1.65 -17.60
CA SER A 34 -5.95 3.02 -17.30
C SER A 34 -6.68 4.07 -18.13
N THR A 35 -6.70 3.90 -19.45
CA THR A 35 -7.25 4.84 -20.42
C THR A 35 -7.94 4.13 -21.57
N LEU A 36 -8.76 4.87 -22.32
CA LEU A 36 -9.42 4.36 -23.52
C LEU A 36 -8.42 4.00 -24.63
N GLU A 37 -7.33 4.76 -24.76
CA GLU A 37 -6.26 4.48 -25.72
C GLU A 37 -5.60 3.14 -25.43
N PHE A 38 -5.20 2.94 -24.17
CA PHE A 38 -4.62 1.67 -23.74
C PHE A 38 -5.58 0.49 -23.93
N ALA A 39 -6.87 0.68 -23.63
CA ALA A 39 -7.88 -0.36 -23.84
C ALA A 39 -7.98 -0.81 -25.32
N ARG A 40 -7.76 0.08 -26.29
CA ARG A 40 -7.81 -0.25 -27.73
C ARG A 40 -6.62 -1.09 -28.18
N ASP A 41 -5.44 -0.83 -27.60
CA ASP A 41 -4.19 -1.50 -27.96
C ASP A 41 -3.91 -2.75 -27.09
N SER A 42 -4.75 -3.00 -26.10
CA SER A 42 -4.65 -4.10 -25.14
C SER A 42 -4.83 -5.48 -25.80
N TYR A 43 -3.95 -6.43 -25.47
CA TYR A 43 -4.07 -7.82 -25.97
C TYR A 43 -5.30 -8.56 -25.39
N SER A 44 -5.73 -8.17 -24.19
CA SER A 44 -6.86 -8.76 -23.49
C SER A 44 -8.23 -8.25 -23.96
N ILE A 45 -8.27 -7.20 -24.79
CA ILE A 45 -9.53 -6.60 -25.27
C ILE A 45 -10.42 -7.62 -25.99
N LYS A 46 -9.84 -8.60 -26.69
CA LYS A 46 -10.57 -9.66 -27.40
C LYS A 46 -11.37 -10.60 -26.49
N TYR A 47 -11.02 -10.66 -25.21
CA TYR A 47 -11.75 -11.42 -24.20
C TYR A 47 -12.69 -10.54 -23.38
N THR A 48 -12.65 -9.22 -23.56
CA THR A 48 -13.34 -8.25 -22.71
C THR A 48 -14.78 -8.07 -23.16
N THR A 49 -15.71 -8.43 -22.29
CA THR A 49 -17.15 -8.22 -22.51
C THR A 49 -17.60 -6.82 -22.09
N CYS A 50 -16.96 -6.25 -21.06
CA CYS A 50 -17.22 -4.91 -20.56
C CYS A 50 -15.91 -4.28 -20.08
N TYR A 51 -15.65 -3.03 -20.45
CA TYR A 51 -14.46 -2.31 -20.02
C TYR A 51 -14.82 -1.11 -19.14
N PHE A 52 -13.93 -0.82 -18.20
CA PHE A 52 -14.08 0.26 -17.23
C PHE A 52 -12.84 1.18 -17.24
N LEU A 53 -13.02 2.49 -17.12
CA LEU A 53 -11.94 3.47 -17.21
C LEU A 53 -11.49 3.97 -15.84
N HIS A 54 -10.30 3.55 -15.42
CA HIS A 54 -9.69 3.90 -14.13
C HIS A 54 -9.68 5.40 -13.85
N THR A 55 -9.24 6.22 -14.82
CA THR A 55 -9.07 7.67 -14.63
C THR A 55 -10.38 8.37 -14.25
N LYS A 56 -11.49 7.98 -14.86
CA LYS A 56 -12.82 8.52 -14.53
C LYS A 56 -13.34 7.98 -13.20
N MET A 57 -13.21 6.68 -12.99
CA MET A 57 -13.70 6.03 -11.77
C MET A 57 -12.92 6.47 -10.53
N LYS A 58 -11.66 6.90 -10.66
CA LYS A 58 -10.92 7.50 -9.55
C LYS A 58 -11.53 8.81 -9.04
N GLU A 59 -12.20 9.55 -9.92
CA GLU A 59 -12.83 10.85 -9.66
C GLU A 59 -14.33 10.74 -9.37
N GLY A 60 -14.88 9.52 -9.24
CA GLY A 60 -16.32 9.32 -9.06
C GLY A 60 -17.15 9.63 -10.32
N ASP A 61 -16.51 9.77 -11.50
CA ASP A 61 -17.18 10.03 -12.76
C ASP A 61 -17.65 8.71 -13.42
N TYR A 62 -18.96 8.58 -13.54
CA TYR A 62 -19.66 7.45 -14.16
C TYR A 62 -20.48 7.85 -15.40
N SER A 63 -20.19 9.02 -16.00
CA SER A 63 -20.90 9.54 -17.17
C SER A 63 -20.92 8.57 -18.37
N ASP A 64 -19.84 7.82 -18.59
CA ASP A 64 -19.78 6.82 -19.67
C ASP A 64 -20.65 5.57 -19.41
N TYR A 65 -21.16 5.45 -18.18
CA TYR A 65 -21.91 4.29 -17.71
C TYR A 65 -23.31 4.65 -17.22
N GLU A 66 -23.89 5.76 -17.69
CA GLU A 66 -25.22 6.24 -17.29
C GLU A 66 -26.31 5.18 -17.35
N LYS A 67 -26.32 4.35 -18.42
CA LYS A 67 -27.29 3.25 -18.54
C LYS A 67 -27.15 2.23 -17.40
N MET A 68 -25.93 1.80 -17.10
CA MET A 68 -25.68 0.86 -15.99
C MET A 68 -25.99 1.50 -14.64
N MET A 69 -25.69 2.79 -14.47
CA MET A 69 -26.02 3.53 -13.24
C MET A 69 -27.54 3.69 -13.06
N TYR A 70 -28.29 3.87 -14.15
CA TYR A 70 -29.75 3.94 -14.12
C TYR A 70 -30.39 2.61 -13.74
N GLU A 71 -29.86 1.51 -14.29
CA GLU A 71 -30.29 0.14 -13.95
C GLU A 71 -29.85 -0.30 -12.55
N ALA A 72 -28.82 0.34 -11.97
CA ALA A 72 -28.31 0.01 -10.64
C ALA A 72 -29.33 0.37 -9.54
N PRO A 73 -29.71 -0.60 -8.67
CA PRO A 73 -30.55 -0.32 -7.52
C PRO A 73 -29.92 0.76 -6.62
N PRO A 74 -30.72 1.66 -6.01
CA PRO A 74 -30.21 2.60 -5.02
C PRO A 74 -29.52 1.88 -3.85
N VAL A 75 -28.51 2.53 -3.26
CA VAL A 75 -27.83 2.02 -2.05
C VAL A 75 -28.82 2.01 -0.89
N ASP A 76 -29.04 0.83 -0.30
CA ASP A 76 -29.92 0.66 0.85
C ASP A 76 -29.18 0.61 2.18
N SER A 77 -29.94 0.57 3.28
CA SER A 77 -29.37 0.54 4.63
C SER A 77 -28.59 -0.73 4.95
N GLN A 78 -28.91 -1.85 4.30
CA GLN A 78 -28.22 -3.13 4.54
C GLN A 78 -26.82 -3.10 3.93
N LEU A 79 -26.70 -2.58 2.71
CA LEU A 79 -25.41 -2.40 2.04
C LEU A 79 -24.51 -1.44 2.83
N LEU A 80 -25.06 -0.31 3.31
CA LEU A 80 -24.30 0.64 4.15
C LEU A 80 -23.79 -0.02 5.44
N ARG A 81 -24.65 -0.76 6.16
CA ARG A 81 -24.24 -1.47 7.38
C ARG A 81 -23.15 -2.51 7.13
N ASN A 82 -23.20 -3.23 6.01
CA ASN A 82 -22.16 -4.20 5.67
C ASN A 82 -20.82 -3.52 5.35
N MET A 83 -20.87 -2.35 4.73
CA MET A 83 -19.71 -1.56 4.35
C MET A 83 -19.13 -0.68 5.46
N SER A 84 -19.86 -0.42 6.54
CA SER A 84 -19.48 0.56 7.58
C SER A 84 -18.12 0.28 8.21
N GLN A 85 -17.72 -0.98 8.31
CA GLN A 85 -16.40 -1.38 8.82
C GLN A 85 -15.22 -0.94 7.92
N TYR A 86 -15.48 -0.62 6.65
CA TYR A 86 -14.48 -0.21 5.66
C TYR A 86 -14.51 1.30 5.38
N GLU A 87 -15.59 2.01 5.77
CA GLU A 87 -15.82 3.42 5.45
C GLU A 87 -14.62 4.30 5.80
N ASN A 88 -14.07 4.19 7.01
CA ASN A 88 -12.92 4.98 7.42
C ASN A 88 -11.74 4.84 6.44
N GLN A 89 -11.40 3.61 6.04
CA GLN A 89 -10.32 3.36 5.07
C GLN A 89 -10.65 3.91 3.68
N VAL A 90 -11.91 3.81 3.25
CA VAL A 90 -12.39 4.40 1.98
C VAL A 90 -12.21 5.91 2.01
N PHE A 91 -12.67 6.61 3.06
CA PHE A 91 -12.55 8.06 3.18
C PHE A 91 -11.10 8.52 3.22
N TRP A 92 -10.25 7.81 3.97
CA TRP A 92 -8.80 8.05 3.94
C TRP A 92 -8.20 7.81 2.57
N MET A 93 -8.70 6.85 1.78
CA MET A 93 -8.20 6.60 0.43
C MET A 93 -8.66 7.67 -0.57
N MET A 94 -9.83 8.28 -0.36
CA MET A 94 -10.31 9.39 -1.18
C MET A 94 -9.45 10.65 -1.06
N GLU A 95 -8.81 10.88 0.08
CA GLU A 95 -7.84 11.99 0.28
C GLU A 95 -6.66 11.93 -0.71
N ARG A 96 -6.41 10.78 -1.37
CA ARG A 96 -5.39 10.67 -2.44
C ARG A 96 -5.79 11.40 -3.70
N CYS A 97 -7.07 11.37 -4.02
CA CYS A 97 -7.62 11.71 -5.33
C CYS A 97 -8.20 13.11 -5.34
N ASP A 98 -8.72 13.55 -4.19
CA ASP A 98 -9.55 14.73 -4.10
C ASP A 98 -9.42 15.38 -2.72
N SER A 99 -9.21 16.70 -2.68
CA SER A 99 -9.27 17.51 -1.46
C SER A 99 -10.70 17.93 -1.12
N ALA A 100 -11.69 17.20 -1.65
CA ALA A 100 -13.10 17.49 -1.51
C ALA A 100 -13.58 17.37 -0.06
N ASP A 101 -14.59 18.18 0.26
CA ASP A 101 -15.25 18.15 1.55
C ASP A 101 -15.95 16.79 1.78
N PHE A 102 -16.38 16.57 3.03
CA PHE A 102 -17.02 15.33 3.42
C PHE A 102 -18.25 14.97 2.57
N ASN A 103 -19.12 15.94 2.25
CA ASN A 103 -20.36 15.66 1.52
C ASN A 103 -20.08 15.23 0.09
N THR A 104 -19.16 15.90 -0.59
CA THR A 104 -18.73 15.53 -1.95
C THR A 104 -18.13 14.12 -1.97
N ARG A 105 -17.27 13.78 -0.99
CA ARG A 105 -16.71 12.43 -0.86
C ARG A 105 -17.78 11.39 -0.54
N TRP A 106 -18.75 11.74 0.30
CA TRP A 106 -19.91 10.89 0.58
C TRP A 106 -20.70 10.59 -0.70
N GLU A 107 -20.94 11.59 -1.56
CA GLU A 107 -21.59 11.37 -2.86
C GLU A 107 -20.78 10.45 -3.76
N HIS A 108 -19.45 10.63 -3.85
CA HIS A 108 -18.58 9.73 -4.60
C HIS A 108 -18.63 8.30 -4.04
N TYR A 109 -18.62 8.14 -2.72
CA TYR A 109 -18.74 6.85 -2.06
C TYR A 109 -20.04 6.13 -2.43
N ILE A 110 -21.17 6.84 -2.37
CA ILE A 110 -22.47 6.29 -2.76
C ILE A 110 -22.51 5.92 -4.25
N LYS A 111 -21.93 6.73 -5.14
CA LYS A 111 -21.82 6.40 -6.58
C LYS A 111 -21.00 5.14 -6.80
N HIS A 112 -19.84 5.01 -6.16
CA HIS A 112 -19.01 3.80 -6.24
C HIS A 112 -19.75 2.56 -5.75
N LEU A 113 -20.38 2.65 -4.57
CA LEU A 113 -21.14 1.54 -4.00
C LEU A 113 -22.28 1.11 -4.92
N ARG A 114 -23.09 2.07 -5.37
CA ARG A 114 -24.24 1.80 -6.25
C ARG A 114 -23.79 1.09 -7.51
N PHE A 115 -22.80 1.65 -8.18
CA PHE A 115 -22.31 1.15 -9.46
C PHE A 115 -21.70 -0.24 -9.34
N TRP A 116 -20.71 -0.40 -8.46
CA TRP A 116 -19.96 -1.65 -8.38
C TRP A 116 -20.76 -2.78 -7.75
N ASN A 117 -21.67 -2.49 -6.82
CA ASN A 117 -22.58 -3.50 -6.31
C ASN A 117 -23.46 -4.07 -7.44
N HIS A 118 -23.98 -3.19 -8.31
CA HIS A 118 -24.76 -3.60 -9.47
C HIS A 118 -23.93 -4.35 -10.53
N VAL A 119 -22.71 -3.88 -10.85
CA VAL A 119 -21.84 -4.53 -11.84
C VAL A 119 -21.49 -5.96 -11.42
N LEU A 120 -21.12 -6.16 -10.15
CA LEU A 120 -20.79 -7.49 -9.62
C LEU A 120 -21.96 -8.47 -9.75
N ASP A 121 -23.18 -8.01 -9.44
CA ASP A 121 -24.40 -8.84 -9.52
C ASP A 121 -24.82 -9.08 -10.97
N LYS A 122 -24.84 -8.04 -11.81
CA LYS A 122 -25.29 -8.12 -13.20
C LYS A 122 -24.39 -9.00 -14.06
N MET A 123 -23.08 -8.95 -13.82
CA MET A 123 -22.11 -9.79 -14.51
C MET A 123 -21.91 -11.16 -13.84
N ASN A 124 -22.60 -11.41 -12.71
CA ASN A 124 -22.48 -12.61 -11.90
C ASN A 124 -21.02 -13.03 -11.63
N ILE A 125 -20.20 -12.08 -11.14
CA ILE A 125 -18.75 -12.25 -11.03
C ILE A 125 -18.40 -13.36 -10.03
N ASP A 126 -17.67 -14.39 -10.49
CA ASP A 126 -17.19 -15.49 -9.65
C ASP A 126 -15.88 -15.12 -8.95
N ILE A 127 -15.00 -14.41 -9.68
CA ILE A 127 -13.64 -14.09 -9.25
C ILE A 127 -13.28 -12.67 -9.66
N TYR A 128 -12.80 -11.90 -8.70
CA TYR A 128 -12.16 -10.61 -8.93
C TYR A 128 -10.65 -10.76 -8.72
N PHE A 129 -9.83 -10.37 -9.70
CA PHE A 129 -8.39 -10.28 -9.46
C PHE A 129 -7.74 -8.98 -9.95
N SER A 130 -6.75 -8.52 -9.19
CA SER A 130 -6.00 -7.30 -9.50
C SER A 130 -4.54 -7.63 -9.73
N VAL A 131 -3.90 -6.94 -10.69
CA VAL A 131 -2.46 -7.06 -10.92
C VAL A 131 -1.72 -6.65 -9.66
N THR A 132 -1.82 -5.40 -9.23
CA THR A 132 -1.25 -4.94 -7.96
C THR A 132 -2.31 -4.88 -6.87
N THR A 133 -1.87 -4.83 -5.61
CA THR A 133 -2.78 -4.68 -4.47
C THR A 133 -3.62 -3.43 -4.62
N THR A 134 -4.93 -3.59 -4.43
CA THR A 134 -5.94 -2.52 -4.53
C THR A 134 -5.48 -1.32 -3.72
N HIS A 135 -5.30 -0.18 -4.37
CA HIS A 135 -4.77 1.03 -3.76
C HIS A 135 -5.50 2.29 -4.22
N GLU A 136 -6.53 2.14 -5.02
CA GLU A 136 -7.37 3.20 -5.56
C GLU A 136 -8.79 3.03 -5.01
N VAL A 137 -9.48 4.13 -4.71
CA VAL A 137 -10.70 4.05 -3.91
C VAL A 137 -11.77 3.09 -4.47
N TYR A 138 -11.97 3.10 -5.79
CA TYR A 138 -12.97 2.26 -6.42
C TYR A 138 -12.56 0.77 -6.42
N ASP A 139 -11.27 0.44 -6.56
CA ASP A 139 -10.81 -0.95 -6.58
C ASP A 139 -10.84 -1.58 -5.18
N PHE A 140 -10.60 -0.78 -4.15
CA PHE A 140 -10.81 -1.15 -2.76
C PHE A 140 -12.29 -1.37 -2.44
N ILE A 141 -13.20 -0.55 -2.98
CA ILE A 141 -14.65 -0.75 -2.84
C ILE A 141 -15.09 -2.05 -3.51
N ILE A 142 -14.61 -2.36 -4.72
CA ILE A 142 -14.88 -3.65 -5.38
C ILE A 142 -14.43 -4.81 -4.47
N TYR A 143 -13.20 -4.74 -3.94
CA TYR A 143 -12.69 -5.75 -3.01
C TYR A 143 -13.60 -5.93 -1.78
N CYS A 144 -14.04 -4.84 -1.16
CA CYS A 144 -14.93 -4.89 0.01
C CYS A 144 -16.27 -5.54 -0.34
N LEU A 145 -16.86 -5.18 -1.48
CA LEU A 145 -18.10 -5.78 -1.97
C LEU A 145 -17.93 -7.27 -2.30
N CYS A 146 -16.80 -7.66 -2.91
CA CYS A 146 -16.48 -9.07 -3.13
C CYS A 146 -16.42 -9.84 -1.81
N LYS A 147 -15.79 -9.27 -0.77
CA LYS A 147 -15.73 -9.88 0.56
C LYS A 147 -17.11 -10.04 1.20
N ILE A 148 -17.97 -9.03 1.09
CA ILE A 148 -19.36 -9.08 1.60
C ILE A 148 -20.20 -10.14 0.86
N LYS A 149 -20.00 -10.27 -0.46
CA LYS A 149 -20.75 -11.20 -1.32
C LYS A 149 -20.16 -12.61 -1.37
N GLY A 150 -18.98 -12.84 -0.79
CA GLY A 150 -18.27 -14.12 -0.88
C GLY A 150 -17.63 -14.40 -2.26
N ILE A 151 -17.49 -13.38 -3.10
CA ILE A 151 -16.79 -13.47 -4.39
C ILE A 151 -15.30 -13.65 -4.12
N LYS A 152 -14.67 -14.62 -4.80
CA LYS A 152 -13.25 -14.91 -4.54
C LYS A 152 -12.39 -13.75 -5.05
N TYR A 153 -11.39 -13.39 -4.26
CA TYR A 153 -10.48 -12.31 -4.55
C TYR A 153 -9.03 -12.80 -4.60
N ILE A 154 -8.29 -12.32 -5.59
CA ILE A 154 -6.84 -12.53 -5.67
C ILE A 154 -6.18 -11.21 -6.06
N SER A 155 -5.10 -10.84 -5.42
CA SER A 155 -4.29 -9.72 -5.90
C SER A 155 -2.81 -10.04 -5.85
N GLY A 156 -2.06 -9.47 -6.78
CA GLY A 156 -0.62 -9.56 -6.74
C GLY A 156 0.01 -8.54 -5.78
N PHE A 157 1.08 -8.96 -5.12
CA PHE A 157 1.87 -8.12 -4.23
C PHE A 157 3.36 -8.37 -4.46
N ALA A 158 4.09 -7.30 -4.73
CA ALA A 158 5.53 -7.35 -4.88
C ALA A 158 6.21 -7.39 -3.51
N PHE A 159 7.12 -8.34 -3.29
CA PHE A 159 7.99 -8.28 -2.14
C PHE A 159 8.97 -7.12 -2.29
N SER A 160 9.52 -6.66 -1.17
CA SER A 160 10.55 -5.62 -1.19
C SER A 160 11.91 -6.09 -1.73
N TYR A 161 12.08 -7.41 -1.86
CA TYR A 161 13.20 -8.01 -2.57
C TYR A 161 12.94 -8.07 -4.08
N TYR A 162 14.00 -7.90 -4.87
CA TYR A 162 13.92 -7.77 -6.33
C TYR A 162 13.23 -8.96 -7.01
N SER A 163 12.30 -8.67 -7.92
CA SER A 163 11.63 -9.66 -8.79
C SER A 163 11.07 -10.84 -8.00
N ARG A 164 10.42 -10.55 -6.87
CA ARG A 164 9.69 -11.52 -6.07
C ARG A 164 8.25 -11.05 -5.93
N TYR A 165 7.33 -11.97 -6.19
CA TYR A 165 5.90 -11.69 -6.21
C TYR A 165 5.14 -12.75 -5.43
N HIS A 166 4.06 -12.38 -4.75
CA HIS A 166 3.09 -13.35 -4.24
C HIS A 166 1.67 -12.93 -4.58
N LEU A 167 0.76 -13.89 -4.44
CA LEU A 167 -0.67 -13.68 -4.58
C LEU A 167 -1.29 -13.64 -3.18
N LEU A 168 -1.97 -12.54 -2.85
CA LEU A 168 -2.77 -12.40 -1.65
C LEU A 168 -4.24 -12.74 -1.93
N GLU A 169 -4.92 -13.29 -0.93
CA GLU A 169 -6.33 -13.71 -1.03
C GLU A 169 -7.28 -12.79 -0.24
N ASP A 170 -6.74 -12.06 0.73
CA ASP A 170 -7.47 -11.10 1.55
C ASP A 170 -6.47 -10.03 2.05
N ILE A 171 -6.76 -8.75 1.85
CA ILE A 171 -5.92 -7.63 2.32
C ILE A 171 -5.65 -7.74 3.83
N TYR A 172 -6.65 -8.17 4.62
CA TYR A 172 -6.54 -8.27 6.07
C TYR A 172 -5.92 -9.60 6.54
N ASN A 173 -5.90 -10.62 5.67
CA ASN A 173 -5.33 -11.93 5.93
C ASN A 173 -4.62 -12.47 4.65
N PRO A 174 -3.44 -11.92 4.28
CA PRO A 174 -2.89 -12.10 2.93
C PRO A 174 -2.69 -13.54 2.48
N LEU A 175 -2.27 -14.42 3.41
CA LEU A 175 -1.92 -15.81 3.14
C LEU A 175 -2.62 -16.72 4.17
N PRO A 176 -3.93 -17.00 4.01
CA PRO A 176 -4.74 -17.67 5.03
C PRO A 176 -4.22 -19.05 5.47
N THR A 177 -3.55 -19.76 4.56
CA THR A 177 -3.00 -21.11 4.79
C THR A 177 -1.55 -21.10 5.28
N PHE A 178 -0.91 -19.93 5.36
CA PHE A 178 0.51 -19.81 5.71
C PHE A 178 0.81 -20.31 7.11
N LYS A 179 -0.06 -20.01 8.09
CA LYS A 179 0.13 -20.47 9.48
C LYS A 179 0.18 -21.99 9.58
N ASN A 180 -0.68 -22.69 8.82
CA ASN A 180 -0.71 -24.15 8.81
C ASN A 180 0.54 -24.74 8.16
N GLU A 181 0.99 -24.14 7.04
CA GLU A 181 2.26 -24.51 6.40
C GLU A 181 3.45 -24.32 7.36
N MET A 182 3.49 -23.19 8.05
CA MET A 182 4.53 -22.88 9.02
C MET A 182 4.56 -23.90 10.16
N MET A 183 3.40 -24.24 10.74
CA MET A 183 3.30 -25.25 11.79
C MET A 183 3.76 -26.63 11.31
N SER A 184 3.30 -27.07 10.14
CA SER A 184 3.72 -28.34 9.56
C SER A 184 5.24 -28.41 9.31
N LEU A 185 5.85 -27.32 8.85
CA LEU A 185 7.30 -27.25 8.65
C LEU A 185 8.06 -27.17 9.97
N MET A 186 7.52 -26.53 11.00
CA MET A 186 8.11 -26.51 12.34
C MET A 186 8.20 -27.93 12.92
N ASP A 187 7.14 -28.73 12.78
CA ASP A 187 7.12 -30.12 13.23
C ASP A 187 8.09 -30.98 12.39
N ALA A 188 8.05 -30.86 11.05
CA ALA A 188 8.91 -31.61 10.14
C ALA A 188 10.42 -31.26 10.28
N CYS A 189 10.74 -30.11 10.86
CA CYS A 189 12.10 -29.66 11.10
C CYS A 189 12.49 -29.74 12.58
N MET A 190 11.71 -30.37 13.45
CA MET A 190 11.95 -30.37 14.90
C MET A 190 13.36 -30.86 15.27
N ASP A 191 13.79 -31.98 14.70
CA ASP A 191 15.10 -32.60 14.98
C ASP A 191 16.24 -32.08 14.08
N LYS A 192 15.93 -31.22 13.10
CA LYS A 192 16.91 -30.69 12.15
C LYS A 192 17.69 -29.51 12.75
N THR A 193 18.97 -29.45 12.47
CA THR A 193 19.80 -28.24 12.63
C THR A 193 19.39 -27.16 11.62
N ILE A 194 19.87 -25.93 11.82
CA ILE A 194 19.56 -24.82 10.91
C ILE A 194 20.14 -25.05 9.51
N ASP A 195 21.31 -25.70 9.41
CA ASP A 195 22.01 -25.93 8.15
C ASP A 195 21.34 -27.01 7.29
N GLU A 196 20.66 -27.97 7.93
CA GLU A 196 19.87 -29.01 7.25
C GLU A 196 18.56 -28.48 6.62
N ILE A 197 18.16 -27.24 6.95
CA ILE A 197 17.01 -26.59 6.34
C ILE A 197 17.46 -25.91 5.06
N ILE A 198 17.33 -26.61 3.93
CA ILE A 198 17.75 -26.10 2.62
C ILE A 198 16.62 -25.26 2.01
N LEU A 199 16.95 -24.02 1.63
CA LEU A 199 16.04 -23.13 0.89
C LEU A 199 16.25 -23.29 -0.63
N LYS A 200 15.20 -23.09 -1.41
CA LYS A 200 15.32 -22.93 -2.87
C LYS A 200 16.17 -21.70 -3.20
N PRO A 201 16.95 -21.71 -4.28
CA PRO A 201 17.87 -20.62 -4.63
C PRO A 201 17.23 -19.24 -4.56
N GLU A 202 16.02 -19.09 -5.11
CA GLU A 202 15.31 -17.82 -5.18
C GLU A 202 14.88 -17.26 -3.80
N VAL A 203 14.65 -18.12 -2.81
CA VAL A 203 14.32 -17.71 -1.44
C VAL A 203 15.59 -17.61 -0.58
N GLN A 204 16.62 -18.41 -0.88
CA GLN A 204 17.93 -18.33 -0.24
C GLN A 204 18.56 -16.95 -0.47
N GLU A 205 18.53 -16.43 -1.70
CA GLU A 205 18.99 -15.07 -2.02
C GLU A 205 18.28 -13.99 -1.19
N MET A 206 16.97 -14.14 -1.02
CA MET A 206 16.15 -13.23 -0.21
C MET A 206 16.51 -13.35 1.28
N TYR A 207 16.68 -14.57 1.78
CA TYR A 207 17.10 -14.85 3.16
C TYR A 207 18.48 -14.24 3.45
N ASP A 208 19.47 -14.48 2.59
CA ASP A 208 20.83 -13.97 2.75
C ASP A 208 20.89 -12.45 2.66
N PHE A 209 20.04 -11.83 1.84
CA PHE A 209 19.91 -10.37 1.79
C PHE A 209 19.41 -9.78 3.12
N TYR A 210 18.40 -10.38 3.75
CA TYR A 210 17.84 -9.85 5.00
C TYR A 210 18.64 -10.24 6.25
N VAL A 211 19.35 -11.38 6.23
CA VAL A 211 20.17 -11.86 7.35
C VAL A 211 21.61 -11.36 7.27
N GLY A 212 22.18 -11.24 6.07
CA GLY A 212 23.59 -10.87 5.85
C GLY A 212 23.92 -9.41 6.19
N SER A 213 25.20 -9.06 6.34
CA SER A 213 25.64 -7.75 6.86
C SER A 213 25.74 -6.60 5.84
N GLY A 214 25.37 -6.82 4.58
CA GLY A 214 25.48 -5.84 3.48
C GLY A 214 24.37 -4.77 3.46
N ASP A 215 24.39 -3.90 2.44
CA ASP A 215 23.33 -2.89 2.21
C ASP A 215 22.00 -3.55 1.80
N ARG A 216 21.06 -3.59 2.77
CA ARG A 216 19.73 -4.18 2.63
C ARG A 216 18.66 -3.19 2.15
N THR A 217 19.05 -2.03 1.63
CA THR A 217 18.11 -1.04 1.10
C THR A 217 17.17 -1.71 0.09
N PRO A 218 15.83 -1.64 0.27
CA PRO A 218 14.87 -2.25 -0.63
C PRO A 218 15.11 -1.86 -2.08
N TYR A 219 14.94 -2.81 -2.99
CA TYR A 219 15.38 -2.62 -4.38
C TYR A 219 14.69 -1.43 -5.05
N TYR A 220 13.38 -1.25 -4.82
CA TYR A 220 12.62 -0.10 -5.33
C TYR A 220 13.15 1.27 -4.85
N MET A 221 13.87 1.34 -3.72
CA MET A 221 14.52 2.56 -3.25
C MET A 221 15.82 2.84 -4.00
N LYS A 222 16.55 1.81 -4.46
CA LYS A 222 17.76 1.97 -5.29
C LYS A 222 17.44 2.60 -6.65
N LEU A 223 16.25 2.29 -7.21
CA LEU A 223 15.75 2.83 -8.48
C LEU A 223 15.52 4.33 -8.47
N SER A 224 14.95 4.84 -7.37
CA SER A 224 14.69 6.27 -7.21
C SER A 224 15.98 7.12 -7.29
N LYS A 225 17.16 6.53 -7.00
CA LYS A 225 18.45 7.22 -7.12
C LYS A 225 18.99 7.29 -8.56
N ILE A 226 18.56 6.40 -9.47
CA ILE A 226 19.09 6.30 -10.84
C ILE A 226 18.37 7.27 -11.78
N HIS A 227 17.03 7.34 -11.72
CA HIS A 227 16.24 8.31 -12.51
C HIS A 227 16.59 9.77 -12.15
N PHE A 228 16.86 10.03 -10.88
CA PHE A 228 17.22 11.35 -10.35
C PHE A 228 18.50 11.95 -10.98
N ARG A 229 19.50 11.12 -11.32
CA ARG A 229 20.76 11.61 -11.90
C ARG A 229 20.64 11.98 -13.38
N HIS A 230 19.76 11.33 -14.14
CA HIS A 230 19.63 11.56 -15.59
C HIS A 230 18.71 12.73 -15.92
N GLU A 231 17.58 12.93 -15.21
CA GLU A 231 16.67 14.05 -15.50
C GLU A 231 17.24 15.41 -15.09
N ILE A 232 17.94 15.49 -13.95
CA ILE A 232 18.55 16.74 -13.47
C ILE A 232 19.67 17.20 -14.41
N PHE A 233 20.51 16.28 -14.89
CA PHE A 233 21.59 16.60 -15.83
C PHE A 233 21.04 17.04 -17.20
N ASN A 234 20.03 16.37 -17.73
CA ASN A 234 19.46 16.70 -19.03
C ASN A 234 18.59 17.98 -19.00
N CYS A 235 17.91 18.26 -17.89
CA CYS A 235 17.09 19.47 -17.76
C CYS A 235 17.94 20.73 -17.51
N LEU A 236 19.04 20.62 -16.75
CA LEU A 236 19.92 21.77 -16.45
C LEU A 236 20.97 22.05 -17.52
N TYR A 237 21.43 21.05 -18.28
CA TYR A 237 22.46 21.24 -19.31
C TYR A 237 21.91 21.84 -20.61
N ASN A 238 20.64 21.56 -20.94
CA ASN A 238 20.09 21.92 -22.25
C ASN A 238 19.38 23.28 -22.31
N ASN A 239 19.12 23.98 -21.19
CA ASN A 239 18.32 25.22 -21.20
C ASN A 239 18.80 26.31 -20.22
N PHE A 240 19.70 27.20 -20.66
CA PHE A 240 20.08 28.52 -20.07
C PHE A 240 21.35 28.62 -19.21
N ALA A 241 22.27 29.47 -19.67
CA ALA A 241 23.41 30.00 -18.91
C ALA A 241 23.01 30.75 -17.62
N LEU A 242 21.81 31.34 -17.58
CA LEU A 242 21.25 32.02 -16.41
C LEU A 242 20.90 31.03 -15.27
N ALA A 243 20.48 29.81 -15.61
CA ALA A 243 20.15 28.78 -14.63
C ALA A 243 21.40 28.29 -13.88
N ARG A 244 22.56 28.19 -14.56
CA ARG A 244 23.86 27.93 -13.89
C ARG A 244 24.22 29.00 -12.87
N MET A 245 23.92 30.27 -13.17
CA MET A 245 24.21 31.40 -12.28
C MET A 245 23.30 31.41 -11.04
N VAL A 246 22.00 31.14 -11.22
CA VAL A 246 21.00 31.06 -10.12
C VAL A 246 21.21 29.81 -9.24
N VAL A 247 21.56 28.67 -9.84
CA VAL A 247 21.89 27.44 -9.10
C VAL A 247 23.18 27.61 -8.29
N ASN A 248 24.19 28.32 -8.82
CA ASN A 248 25.41 28.63 -8.07
C ASN A 248 25.18 29.62 -6.92
N LEU A 249 24.22 30.54 -7.04
CA LEU A 249 23.76 31.38 -5.92
C LEU A 249 23.00 30.57 -4.86
N LYS A 250 22.24 29.54 -5.27
CA LYS A 250 21.54 28.58 -4.39
C LYS A 250 22.53 27.79 -3.52
N ILE A 251 23.68 27.39 -4.07
CA ILE A 251 24.69 26.57 -3.36
C ILE A 251 25.45 27.38 -2.30
N LYS A 252 25.64 28.70 -2.49
CA LYS A 252 26.42 29.55 -1.56
C LYS A 252 25.62 30.20 -0.42
N LEU A 253 24.28 30.25 -0.47
CA LEU A 253 23.46 31.02 0.48
C LEU A 253 22.34 30.22 1.17
N CYS A 254 22.19 28.92 0.87
CA CYS A 254 21.17 28.06 1.47
C CYS A 254 21.51 27.66 2.91
N ASN A 255 21.35 28.58 3.85
CA ASN A 255 21.06 28.25 5.25
C ASN A 255 20.42 29.39 6.07
N LYS A 256 19.98 30.49 5.43
CA LYS A 256 19.39 31.63 6.14
C LYS A 256 17.90 31.80 5.82
N ARG A 257 17.07 31.78 6.86
CA ARG A 257 15.60 31.97 6.89
C ARG A 257 15.11 33.12 5.98
N TYR A 258 15.87 34.21 5.91
CA TYR A 258 15.51 35.41 5.13
C TYR A 258 15.56 35.23 3.61
N VAL A 259 16.45 34.37 3.09
CA VAL A 259 16.56 34.13 1.65
C VAL A 259 15.36 33.31 1.16
N ARG A 260 14.91 32.32 1.95
CA ARG A 260 13.67 31.59 1.64
C ARG A 260 12.45 32.50 1.67
N ALA A 261 12.32 33.35 2.69
CA ALA A 261 11.23 34.31 2.82
C ALA A 261 11.13 35.26 1.61
N PHE A 262 12.27 35.74 1.09
CA PHE A 262 12.32 36.59 -0.09
C PHE A 262 11.86 35.86 -1.37
N TRP A 263 12.28 34.62 -1.57
CA TRP A 263 11.78 33.82 -2.70
C TRP A 263 10.30 33.50 -2.58
N TYR A 264 9.79 33.18 -1.37
CA TYR A 264 8.36 32.99 -1.14
C TYR A 264 7.55 34.25 -1.47
N PHE A 265 8.08 35.43 -1.16
CA PHE A 265 7.48 36.70 -1.56
C PHE A 265 7.43 36.86 -3.08
N LEU A 266 8.52 36.59 -3.81
CA LEU A 266 8.54 36.68 -5.27
C LEU A 266 7.59 35.66 -5.94
N TYR A 267 7.51 34.44 -5.42
CA TYR A 267 6.54 33.45 -5.91
C TYR A 267 5.09 33.88 -5.63
N ARG A 268 4.79 34.49 -4.48
CA ARG A 268 3.48 35.09 -4.16
C ARG A 268 3.11 36.19 -5.14
N VAL A 269 4.05 37.08 -5.46
CA VAL A 269 3.83 38.15 -6.44
C VAL A 269 3.51 37.57 -7.82
N ASN A 270 4.29 36.59 -8.29
CA ASN A 270 4.03 35.92 -9.59
C ASN A 270 2.69 35.15 -9.61
N PHE A 271 2.30 34.52 -8.50
CA PHE A 271 1.00 33.87 -8.38
C PHE A 271 -0.14 34.88 -8.44
N ILE A 272 -0.07 35.96 -7.66
CA ILE A 272 -1.07 37.04 -7.66
C ILE A 272 -1.18 37.65 -9.05
N PHE A 273 -0.06 37.90 -9.74
CA PHE A 273 -0.07 38.43 -11.11
C PHE A 273 -0.73 37.45 -12.10
N GLY A 274 -0.39 36.16 -12.02
CA GLY A 274 -0.98 35.12 -12.86
C GLY A 274 -2.46 34.85 -12.56
N ALA A 275 -2.89 35.05 -11.31
CA ALA A 275 -4.28 35.02 -10.85
C ALA A 275 -5.06 36.20 -11.41
N PHE A 276 -4.50 37.40 -11.28
CA PHE A 276 -5.11 38.66 -11.70
C PHE A 276 -5.38 38.68 -13.20
N ILE A 277 -4.41 38.24 -14.02
CA ILE A 277 -4.57 38.13 -15.48
C ILE A 277 -5.70 37.17 -15.88
N ARG A 278 -5.94 36.11 -15.09
CA ARG A 278 -6.89 35.04 -15.46
C ARG A 278 -8.28 35.15 -14.82
N LEU A 279 -8.40 35.80 -13.66
CA LEU A 279 -9.69 36.15 -13.06
C LEU A 279 -10.50 37.09 -13.98
N PHE A 280 -9.82 37.91 -14.78
CA PHE A 280 -10.43 38.73 -15.83
C PHE A 280 -10.76 37.96 -17.13
N SER A 281 -10.52 36.63 -17.21
CA SER A 281 -10.83 35.83 -18.40
C SER A 281 -12.22 35.16 -18.38
N TRP A 282 -13.03 35.35 -17.32
CA TRP A 282 -14.43 34.89 -17.19
C TRP A 282 -14.71 33.43 -17.62
N SER A 283 -13.73 32.53 -17.56
CA SER A 283 -13.89 31.12 -17.93
C SER A 283 -13.88 30.20 -16.71
N ILE A 284 -14.82 29.25 -16.66
CA ILE A 284 -14.90 28.18 -15.63
C ILE A 284 -13.59 27.37 -15.58
N ASN A 285 -12.95 27.16 -16.74
CA ASN A 285 -11.68 26.45 -16.83
C ASN A 285 -10.51 27.25 -16.21
N ALA A 286 -10.53 28.59 -16.26
CA ALA A 286 -9.55 29.41 -15.57
C ALA A 286 -9.71 29.37 -14.05
N TYR A 287 -10.95 29.29 -13.54
CA TYR A 287 -11.22 29.10 -12.11
C TYR A 287 -10.75 27.72 -11.61
N LYS A 288 -11.12 26.64 -12.30
CA LYS A 288 -10.68 25.27 -11.96
C LYS A 288 -9.15 25.13 -12.01
N TRP A 289 -8.51 25.75 -13.01
CA TRP A 289 -7.05 25.82 -13.08
C TRP A 289 -6.46 26.61 -11.91
N PHE A 290 -7.09 27.73 -11.53
CA PHE A 290 -6.62 28.58 -10.44
C PHE A 290 -6.70 27.86 -9.09
N GLU A 291 -7.80 27.17 -8.79
CA GLU A 291 -7.88 26.30 -7.61
C GLU A 291 -6.79 25.22 -7.62
N LYS A 292 -6.72 24.43 -8.70
CA LYS A 292 -5.75 23.34 -8.83
C LYS A 292 -4.31 23.83 -8.64
N LYS A 293 -3.98 25.03 -9.15
CA LYS A 293 -2.63 25.59 -9.07
C LYS A 293 -2.36 26.33 -7.76
N LYS A 294 -3.38 26.86 -7.08
CA LYS A 294 -3.27 27.41 -5.72
C LYS A 294 -2.73 26.35 -4.76
N TYR A 295 -3.33 25.15 -4.78
CA TYR A 295 -2.90 24.01 -3.97
C TYR A 295 -1.58 23.38 -4.46
N SER A 296 -1.29 23.42 -5.77
CA SER A 296 -0.01 22.91 -6.29
C SER A 296 1.18 23.87 -6.11
N THR A 297 0.95 25.14 -5.72
CA THR A 297 2.05 26.09 -5.51
C THR A 297 2.62 25.94 -4.10
N ARG A 298 3.95 25.84 -4.01
CA ARG A 298 4.73 25.70 -2.77
C ARG A 298 4.45 26.75 -1.69
N ILE A 299 3.79 27.84 -2.05
CA ILE A 299 3.39 28.95 -1.19
C ILE A 299 2.31 28.54 -0.17
N PHE A 300 1.44 27.60 -0.56
CA PHE A 300 0.31 27.14 0.23
C PHE A 300 0.42 25.64 0.55
N ASN A 301 1.56 25.02 0.30
CA ASN A 301 1.73 23.61 0.53
C ASN A 301 1.92 23.36 2.04
N GLU A 302 0.82 23.07 2.72
CA GLU A 302 0.75 22.74 4.15
C GLU A 302 1.72 21.62 4.54
N PHE A 303 2.09 20.75 3.60
CA PHE A 303 3.07 19.70 3.82
C PHE A 303 4.48 20.24 4.09
N ASP A 304 4.93 21.27 3.35
CA ASP A 304 6.25 21.89 3.58
C ASP A 304 6.31 22.50 4.99
N VAL A 305 5.19 23.07 5.46
CA VAL A 305 5.05 23.59 6.83
C VAL A 305 5.08 22.48 7.85
N ALA A 306 4.40 21.36 7.60
CA ALA A 306 4.41 20.20 8.48
C ALA A 306 5.83 19.62 8.63
N LEU A 307 6.61 19.57 7.54
CA LEU A 307 7.99 19.12 7.60
C LEU A 307 8.94 20.11 8.25
N GLU A 308 8.72 21.41 8.05
CA GLU A 308 9.47 22.43 8.79
C GLU A 308 9.21 22.28 10.29
N TYR A 309 7.94 22.13 10.69
CA TYR A 309 7.58 21.85 12.08
C TYR A 309 8.27 20.58 12.60
N TYR A 310 8.24 19.48 11.85
CA TYR A 310 8.93 18.24 12.23
C TYR A 310 10.41 18.50 12.50
N ASN A 311 11.11 19.16 11.56
CA ASN A 311 12.54 19.41 11.65
C ASN A 311 12.90 20.36 12.81
N GLU A 312 12.05 21.36 13.09
CA GLU A 312 12.22 22.27 14.23
C GLU A 312 11.97 21.59 15.59
N ASN A 313 11.24 20.47 15.61
CA ASN A 313 10.84 19.75 16.82
C ASN A 313 11.56 18.40 17.00
N ILE A 314 12.62 18.15 16.23
CA ILE A 314 13.52 17.00 16.43
C ILE A 314 14.12 17.08 17.83
N ASP A 315 14.14 15.94 18.51
CA ASP A 315 14.74 15.79 19.83
C ASP A 315 16.15 15.17 19.73
N ASP A 316 17.02 15.50 20.68
CA ASP A 316 18.26 14.77 20.88
C ASP A 316 17.96 13.35 21.38
N ILE A 317 18.47 12.34 20.68
CA ILE A 317 18.25 10.93 20.98
C ILE A 317 19.41 10.31 21.75
N ASP A 318 19.09 9.44 22.71
CA ASP A 318 20.06 8.62 23.43
C ASP A 318 19.76 7.13 23.21
N ILE A 319 20.60 6.47 22.42
CA ILE A 319 20.44 5.05 22.08
C ILE A 319 20.65 4.11 23.27
N LYS A 320 21.21 4.58 24.39
CA LYS A 320 21.40 3.77 25.60
C LYS A 320 20.12 3.62 26.42
N LYS A 321 19.14 4.49 26.21
CA LYS A 321 17.83 4.37 26.84
C LYS A 321 17.07 3.18 26.25
N LYS A 322 16.10 2.67 26.99
CA LYS A 322 15.17 1.67 26.44
C LYS A 322 14.15 2.39 25.58
N TYR A 323 14.02 1.99 24.32
CA TYR A 323 13.03 2.57 23.41
C TYR A 323 12.44 1.55 22.46
N ILE A 324 11.27 1.90 21.92
CA ILE A 324 10.72 1.28 20.71
C ILE A 324 10.96 2.25 19.56
N TYR A 325 11.56 1.75 18.48
CA TYR A 325 11.76 2.50 17.26
C TYR A 325 10.49 2.45 16.40
N VAL A 326 9.86 3.59 16.15
CA VAL A 326 8.67 3.70 15.31
C VAL A 326 9.08 4.26 13.95
N ALA A 327 8.96 3.45 12.91
CA ALA A 327 9.23 3.85 11.54
C ALA A 327 7.92 4.25 10.85
N LEU A 328 7.77 5.53 10.57
CA LEU A 328 6.60 6.07 9.88
C LEU A 328 6.61 5.67 8.40
N HIS A 329 5.41 5.37 7.90
CA HIS A 329 5.19 5.06 6.49
C HIS A 329 4.95 6.32 5.67
N LEU A 330 5.40 6.26 4.41
CA LEU A 330 5.03 7.22 3.39
C LEU A 330 3.50 7.22 3.20
N GLN A 331 2.94 8.42 3.12
CA GLN A 331 1.53 8.65 2.81
C GLN A 331 1.39 9.74 1.75
N PRO A 332 0.53 9.53 0.73
CA PRO A 332 -0.23 8.30 0.46
C PRO A 332 0.62 7.17 -0.17
N GLU A 333 0.54 5.93 0.35
CA GLU A 333 1.17 4.73 -0.24
C GLU A 333 0.30 3.46 0.01
N ASN A 334 0.38 2.45 -0.85
CA ASN A 334 -0.32 1.16 -0.67
C ASN A 334 -0.03 0.52 0.71
N THR A 335 1.22 0.59 1.15
CA THR A 335 1.73 0.07 2.43
C THR A 335 1.06 0.71 3.66
N SER A 336 0.58 1.96 3.53
CA SER A 336 -0.13 2.69 4.59
C SER A 336 -1.64 2.70 4.41
N SER A 337 -2.15 2.66 3.17
CA SER A 337 -3.57 2.47 2.87
C SER A 337 -3.73 1.73 1.53
N PRO A 338 -4.45 0.59 1.48
CA PRO A 338 -5.29 0.03 2.55
C PRO A 338 -4.53 -0.81 3.59
N LEU A 339 -3.27 -1.17 3.35
CA LEU A 339 -2.60 -2.18 4.18
C LEU A 339 -2.32 -1.73 5.63
N GLY A 340 -2.40 -0.44 5.93
CA GLY A 340 -2.39 0.07 7.31
C GLY A 340 -3.64 -0.27 8.11
N GLY A 341 -4.72 -0.71 7.46
CA GLY A 341 -5.99 -1.05 8.12
C GLY A 341 -6.55 0.14 8.90
N ASP A 342 -6.91 -0.07 10.16
CA ASP A 342 -7.46 0.99 11.02
C ASP A 342 -6.43 2.06 11.43
N TYR A 343 -5.14 1.80 11.19
CA TYR A 343 -4.03 2.66 11.55
C TYR A 343 -3.48 3.46 10.36
N VAL A 344 -4.31 3.73 9.34
CA VAL A 344 -3.95 4.73 8.30
C VAL A 344 -3.58 6.04 8.97
N ASP A 345 -4.34 6.47 9.98
CA ASP A 345 -3.89 7.50 10.89
C ASP A 345 -2.81 6.94 11.83
N GLN A 346 -1.55 7.14 11.43
CA GLN A 346 -0.38 6.61 12.15
C GLN A 346 -0.21 7.23 13.55
N ALA A 347 -0.89 8.33 13.87
CA ALA A 347 -0.86 8.89 15.22
C ALA A 347 -1.55 7.96 16.23
N LEU A 348 -2.61 7.24 15.82
CA LEU A 348 -3.30 6.26 16.67
C LEU A 348 -2.36 5.14 17.14
N MET A 349 -1.51 4.65 16.24
CA MET A 349 -0.47 3.67 16.56
C MET A 349 0.49 4.22 17.63
N ILE A 350 0.97 5.46 17.45
CA ILE A 350 1.93 6.09 18.36
C ILE A 350 1.30 6.34 19.74
N GLU A 351 0.07 6.82 19.79
CA GLU A 351 -0.66 7.07 21.04
C GLU A 351 -0.90 5.77 21.81
N MET A 352 -1.32 4.70 21.12
CA MET A 352 -1.50 3.38 21.73
C MET A 352 -0.18 2.86 22.33
N LEU A 353 0.91 2.93 21.56
CA LEU A 353 2.23 2.53 22.05
C LEU A 353 2.68 3.40 23.23
N SER A 354 2.46 4.71 23.15
CA SER A 354 2.86 5.68 24.19
C SER A 354 2.17 5.36 25.52
N PHE A 355 0.88 5.00 25.46
CA PHE A 355 0.06 4.69 26.62
C PHE A 355 0.48 3.39 27.32
N PHE A 356 0.74 2.32 26.56
CA PHE A 356 1.10 1.01 27.13
C PHE A 356 2.61 0.84 27.39
N LEU A 357 3.42 1.85 27.06
CA LEU A 357 4.87 1.78 27.23
C LEU A 357 5.26 1.62 28.70
N PRO A 358 6.28 0.80 29.03
CA PRO A 358 6.77 0.70 30.39
C PRO A 358 7.37 2.02 30.89
N LYS A 359 7.40 2.18 32.21
CA LYS A 359 8.06 3.35 32.83
C LYS A 359 9.51 3.44 32.38
N ASN A 360 9.95 4.66 32.06
CA ASN A 360 11.30 5.01 31.58
C ASN A 360 11.66 4.50 30.17
N TRP A 361 10.71 3.91 29.43
CA TRP A 361 10.91 3.65 28.01
C TRP A 361 10.51 4.89 27.20
N LEU A 362 11.06 4.99 25.99
CA LEU A 362 10.74 6.06 25.03
C LEU A 362 10.24 5.49 23.71
N LEU A 363 9.54 6.33 22.95
CA LEU A 363 9.24 6.08 21.54
C LEU A 363 10.11 6.98 20.69
N TYR A 364 10.93 6.37 19.83
CA TYR A 364 11.76 7.09 18.87
C TYR A 364 11.06 7.03 17.52
N VAL A 365 10.38 8.12 17.16
CA VAL A 365 9.55 8.22 15.95
C VAL A 365 10.35 8.89 14.84
N LYS A 366 10.56 8.17 13.73
CA LYS A 366 11.30 8.69 12.57
C LYS A 366 10.40 8.74 11.35
N GLU A 367 10.39 9.89 10.68
CA GLU A 367 9.67 10.10 9.43
C GLU A 367 10.33 9.36 8.25
N ASN A 368 9.51 8.96 7.26
CA ASN A 368 10.01 8.34 6.05
C ASN A 368 10.82 9.35 5.19
N PRO A 369 12.04 9.03 4.74
CA PRO A 369 12.82 9.94 3.89
C PRO A 369 12.11 10.35 2.60
N LYS A 370 11.31 9.45 2.00
CA LYS A 370 10.50 9.76 0.80
C LYS A 370 9.36 10.71 1.10
N GLN A 371 8.83 10.73 2.34
CA GLN A 371 7.84 11.71 2.75
C GLN A 371 8.42 13.11 2.51
N ALA A 372 9.71 13.34 2.79
CA ALA A 372 10.38 14.63 2.59
C ALA A 372 10.86 14.96 1.17
N MET A 373 10.72 14.06 0.21
CA MET A 373 11.13 14.31 -1.18
C MET A 373 10.10 15.17 -1.93
N GLN A 374 10.49 16.01 -2.88
CA GLN A 374 9.57 17.00 -3.50
C GLN A 374 8.67 16.46 -4.62
N ASP A 375 8.91 15.25 -5.12
CA ASP A 375 8.39 14.80 -6.42
C ASP A 375 7.11 13.93 -6.38
N PHE A 376 6.27 14.04 -5.35
CA PHE A 376 4.99 13.30 -5.37
C PHE A 376 3.91 14.02 -6.15
N LYS A 377 3.23 13.24 -6.99
CA LYS A 377 2.05 13.58 -7.78
C LYS A 377 0.81 13.93 -6.93
N TYR A 378 0.83 13.59 -5.64
CA TYR A 378 -0.32 13.73 -4.71
C TYR A 378 -0.03 14.74 -3.60
N ASP A 379 -1.07 15.42 -3.12
CA ASP A 379 -0.99 16.26 -1.94
C ASP A 379 -0.81 15.38 -0.69
N ARG A 380 0.26 15.65 0.05
CA ARG A 380 0.65 14.90 1.25
C ARG A 380 0.15 15.54 2.53
N SER A 381 -0.27 16.81 2.47
CA SER A 381 -0.70 17.58 3.63
C SER A 381 -1.91 16.96 4.33
N LEU A 382 -2.80 16.34 3.54
CA LEU A 382 -4.01 15.66 4.02
C LEU A 382 -3.70 14.46 4.93
N TYR A 383 -2.53 13.85 4.80
CA TYR A 383 -2.07 12.76 5.67
C TYR A 383 -1.04 13.23 6.72
N ARG A 384 -0.18 14.18 6.36
CA ARG A 384 0.90 14.69 7.20
C ARG A 384 0.82 16.21 7.33
N SER A 385 0.15 16.62 8.39
CA SER A 385 -0.06 18.01 8.76
C SER A 385 0.74 18.39 10.01
N VAL A 386 0.81 19.70 10.31
CA VAL A 386 1.34 20.19 11.60
C VAL A 386 0.57 19.56 12.77
N HIS A 387 -0.75 19.45 12.65
CA HIS A 387 -1.61 18.85 13.67
C HIS A 387 -1.22 17.41 14.00
N PHE A 388 -0.83 16.61 13.00
CA PHE A 388 -0.32 15.25 13.22
C PHE A 388 0.91 15.26 14.13
N TYR A 389 1.90 16.11 13.85
CA TYR A 389 3.13 16.18 14.65
C TYR A 389 2.90 16.78 16.04
N GLU A 390 2.04 17.79 16.17
CA GLU A 390 1.61 18.33 17.46
C GLU A 390 0.92 17.27 18.32
N ARG A 391 0.02 16.48 17.72
CA ARG A 391 -0.71 15.40 18.40
C ARG A 391 0.25 14.38 19.01
N ILE A 392 1.23 13.89 18.24
CA ILE A 392 2.20 12.92 18.76
C ILE A 392 3.20 13.54 19.74
N LYS A 393 3.57 14.83 19.61
CA LYS A 393 4.46 15.52 20.58
C LYS A 393 3.80 15.76 21.94
N LYS A 394 2.47 15.75 22.04
CA LYS A 394 1.76 15.79 23.34
C LYS A 394 2.05 14.57 24.21
N CYS A 395 2.45 13.46 23.59
CA CYS A 395 2.89 12.26 24.30
C CYS A 395 4.29 12.48 24.89
N LYS A 396 4.40 12.60 26.23
CA LYS A 396 5.66 13.00 26.92
C LYS A 396 6.84 12.05 26.70
N ASN A 397 6.58 10.78 26.39
CA ASN A 397 7.58 9.74 26.12
C ASN A 397 7.90 9.57 24.63
N VAL A 398 7.35 10.42 23.75
CA VAL A 398 7.66 10.44 22.30
C VAL A 398 8.79 11.42 22.01
N LYS A 399 9.73 10.97 21.18
CA LYS A 399 10.86 11.75 20.67
C LYS A 399 10.89 11.67 19.15
N LEU A 400 10.94 12.83 18.49
CA LEU A 400 11.07 12.88 17.04
C LEU A 400 12.54 12.76 16.66
N VAL A 401 12.85 11.82 15.77
CA VAL A 401 14.21 11.49 15.37
C VAL A 401 14.55 12.20 14.06
N SER A 402 15.77 12.66 13.86
CA SER A 402 16.15 13.20 12.55
C SER A 402 15.95 12.18 11.41
N ILE A 403 15.44 12.64 10.26
CA ILE A 403 15.28 11.82 9.05
C ILE A 403 16.62 11.25 8.58
N GLN A 404 17.72 11.96 8.86
CA GLN A 404 19.07 11.56 8.46
C GLN A 404 19.70 10.51 9.39
N GLU A 405 19.08 10.20 10.53
CA GLU A 405 19.64 9.18 11.44
C GLU A 405 19.72 7.81 10.80
N ASP A 406 20.72 7.03 11.20
CA ASP A 406 20.90 5.67 10.69
C ASP A 406 19.80 4.73 11.22
N THR A 407 18.97 4.22 10.32
CA THR A 407 17.89 3.27 10.63
C THR A 407 18.43 2.00 11.28
N TYR A 408 19.56 1.45 10.82
CA TYR A 408 20.09 0.20 11.37
C TYR A 408 20.60 0.38 12.79
N LYS A 409 21.27 1.51 13.07
CA LYS A 409 21.68 1.88 14.43
C LYS A 409 20.49 1.97 15.38
N LEU A 410 19.35 2.51 14.92
CA LEU A 410 18.11 2.56 15.70
C LEU A 410 17.53 1.15 15.93
N ILE A 411 17.51 0.29 14.91
CA ILE A 411 17.03 -1.08 15.06
C ILE A 411 17.89 -1.86 16.06
N ASP A 412 19.22 -1.80 15.92
CA ASP A 412 20.18 -2.62 16.67
C ASP A 412 20.17 -2.35 18.18
N ASN A 413 19.76 -1.13 18.58
CA ASN A 413 19.70 -0.71 19.97
C ASN A 413 18.26 -0.62 20.52
N ALA A 414 17.24 -0.93 19.70
CA ALA A 414 15.85 -0.88 20.13
C ALA A 414 15.44 -2.12 20.92
N MET A 415 14.49 -1.94 21.84
CA MET A 415 13.81 -3.06 22.51
C MET A 415 12.82 -3.76 21.56
N ALA A 416 12.26 -3.00 20.62
CA ALA A 416 11.41 -3.47 19.54
C ALA A 416 11.31 -2.38 18.46
N VAL A 417 10.88 -2.78 17.27
CA VAL A 417 10.47 -1.88 16.20
C VAL A 417 8.95 -1.88 16.09
N ALA A 418 8.34 -0.75 15.77
CA ALA A 418 6.92 -0.64 15.43
C ALA A 418 6.73 -0.04 14.04
N THR A 419 5.80 -0.61 13.28
CA THR A 419 5.53 -0.22 11.89
C THR A 419 4.13 -0.69 11.46
N LEU A 420 3.54 -0.09 10.42
CA LEU A 420 2.35 -0.65 9.77
C LEU A 420 2.69 -1.96 9.05
N THR A 421 3.37 -1.87 7.90
CA THR A 421 3.74 -3.01 7.02
C THR A 421 5.16 -2.92 6.46
N GLY A 422 6.01 -2.07 7.04
CA GLY A 422 7.30 -1.67 6.47
C GLY A 422 8.38 -2.76 6.54
N THR A 423 9.35 -2.72 5.63
CA THR A 423 10.49 -3.65 5.57
C THR A 423 11.35 -3.63 6.82
N VAL A 424 11.36 -2.50 7.52
CA VAL A 424 11.99 -2.33 8.83
C VAL A 424 11.58 -3.42 9.83
N GLY A 425 10.35 -3.94 9.73
CA GLY A 425 9.89 -5.05 10.55
C GLY A 425 10.59 -6.37 10.21
N LEU A 426 10.81 -6.64 8.91
CA LEU A 426 11.56 -7.80 8.44
C LEU A 426 13.05 -7.67 8.82
N GLU A 427 13.62 -6.48 8.65
CA GLU A 427 15.00 -6.16 9.05
C GLU A 427 15.23 -6.33 10.57
N ALA A 428 14.22 -5.98 11.39
CA ALA A 428 14.27 -6.15 12.85
C ALA A 428 14.27 -7.63 13.24
N ILE A 429 13.33 -8.42 12.72
CA ILE A 429 13.22 -9.83 13.11
C ILE A 429 14.43 -10.64 12.64
N THR A 430 15.04 -10.34 11.50
CA THR A 430 16.27 -11.05 11.09
C THR A 430 17.46 -10.75 11.99
N LYS A 431 17.38 -9.71 12.83
CA LYS A 431 18.37 -9.38 13.86
C LYS A 431 17.96 -9.81 15.27
N GLY A 432 16.86 -10.56 15.42
CA GLY A 432 16.32 -10.94 16.73
C GLY A 432 15.53 -9.86 17.45
N ILE A 433 15.35 -8.68 16.84
CA ILE A 433 14.62 -7.57 17.44
C ILE A 433 13.11 -7.75 17.19
N PRO A 434 12.26 -7.72 18.23
CA PRO A 434 10.81 -7.85 18.08
C PRO A 434 10.20 -6.78 17.17
N CYS A 435 9.14 -7.14 16.43
CA CYS A 435 8.39 -6.23 15.59
C CYS A 435 6.93 -6.14 16.05
N LEU A 436 6.45 -4.94 16.36
CA LEU A 436 5.06 -4.61 16.63
C LEU A 436 4.42 -4.13 15.32
N MET A 437 3.58 -4.96 14.72
CA MET A 437 3.02 -4.71 13.39
C MET A 437 1.54 -4.32 13.46
N PHE A 438 1.22 -3.09 13.08
CA PHE A 438 -0.13 -2.52 13.17
C PHE A 438 -0.96 -2.72 11.88
N GLY A 439 -0.30 -2.81 10.72
CA GLY A 439 -0.95 -3.08 9.44
C GLY A 439 -0.99 -4.57 9.10
N HIS A 440 -1.46 -4.90 7.89
CA HIS A 440 -1.65 -6.26 7.39
C HIS A 440 -0.63 -6.60 6.30
N SER A 441 0.12 -7.67 6.48
CA SER A 441 1.22 -8.06 5.59
C SER A 441 1.54 -9.53 5.78
N TYR A 442 2.19 -10.16 4.79
CA TYR A 442 2.76 -11.51 4.93
C TYR A 442 3.71 -11.62 6.14
N LEU A 443 4.28 -10.51 6.60
CA LEU A 443 5.13 -10.45 7.79
C LEU A 443 4.39 -10.86 9.09
N GLN A 444 3.05 -10.79 9.17
CA GLN A 444 2.30 -11.17 10.38
C GLN A 444 2.52 -12.60 10.83
N TYR A 445 2.95 -13.48 9.93
CA TYR A 445 3.17 -14.89 10.24
C TYR A 445 4.60 -15.20 10.70
N ALA A 446 5.49 -14.19 10.70
CA ALA A 446 6.88 -14.40 11.01
C ALA A 446 7.11 -14.53 12.54
N PRO A 447 8.12 -15.30 12.97
CA PRO A 447 8.53 -15.35 14.36
C PRO A 447 8.86 -13.95 14.90
N ASN A 448 8.50 -13.70 16.16
CA ASN A 448 8.79 -12.45 16.88
C ASN A 448 8.13 -11.18 16.28
N VAL A 449 7.13 -11.38 15.42
CA VAL A 449 6.17 -10.35 15.02
C VAL A 449 4.93 -10.45 15.92
N TYR A 450 4.52 -9.32 16.48
CA TYR A 450 3.32 -9.17 17.28
C TYR A 450 2.34 -8.32 16.49
N THR A 451 1.26 -8.91 15.99
CA THR A 451 0.19 -8.15 15.34
C THR A 451 -0.62 -7.39 16.38
N VAL A 452 -0.63 -6.06 16.27
CA VAL A 452 -1.38 -5.19 17.17
C VAL A 452 -2.61 -4.67 16.44
N ARG A 453 -3.80 -5.05 16.91
CA ARG A 453 -5.09 -4.57 16.40
C ARG A 453 -5.91 -3.89 17.47
N THR A 454 -5.71 -4.29 18.71
CA THR A 454 -6.41 -3.76 19.88
C THR A 454 -5.45 -3.29 20.97
N ASN A 455 -5.96 -2.50 21.91
CA ASN A 455 -5.26 -2.13 23.15
C ASN A 455 -4.69 -3.35 23.89
N ASN A 456 -5.46 -4.44 23.97
CA ASN A 456 -5.04 -5.67 24.64
C ASN A 456 -3.90 -6.37 23.89
N ASP A 457 -3.86 -6.30 22.56
CA ASP A 457 -2.74 -6.83 21.79
C ASP A 457 -1.47 -6.04 22.06
N CYS A 458 -1.56 -4.70 22.07
CA CYS A 458 -0.44 -3.82 22.35
C CYS A 458 0.15 -4.10 23.75
N LYS A 459 -0.72 -4.14 24.77
CA LYS A 459 -0.34 -4.45 26.14
C LYS A 459 0.38 -5.80 26.25
N ARG A 460 -0.23 -6.88 25.73
CA ARG A 460 0.37 -8.23 25.77
C ARG A 460 1.69 -8.30 25.01
N ALA A 461 1.79 -7.62 23.87
CA ALA A 461 3.02 -7.60 23.09
C ALA A 461 4.16 -6.92 23.87
N ILE A 462 3.90 -5.77 24.48
CA ILE A 462 4.88 -5.05 25.31
C ILE A 462 5.30 -5.89 26.52
N GLU A 463 4.35 -6.51 27.24
CA GLU A 463 4.64 -7.39 28.38
C GLU A 463 5.55 -8.57 27.96
N ASN A 464 5.28 -9.20 26.81
CA ASN A 464 6.12 -10.27 26.27
C ASN A 464 7.53 -9.80 25.91
N ILE A 465 7.65 -8.60 25.31
CA ILE A 465 8.95 -8.01 24.94
C ILE A 465 9.78 -7.70 26.20
N GLN A 466 9.15 -7.28 27.29
CA GLN A 466 9.86 -7.04 28.56
C GLN A 466 10.42 -8.31 29.20
N GLN A 467 9.72 -9.44 29.05
CA GLN A 467 10.03 -10.68 29.76
C GLN A 467 11.05 -11.57 29.02
N LYS A 468 11.09 -11.51 27.69
CA LYS A 468 11.91 -12.45 26.89
C LYS A 468 13.38 -12.01 26.78
N LYS A 469 14.28 -12.95 27.11
CA LYS A 469 15.60 -13.07 26.50
C LYS A 469 15.52 -14.26 25.53
N SER A 470 15.72 -14.05 24.23
CA SER A 470 15.65 -15.13 23.26
C SER A 470 16.82 -16.12 23.45
N ASN A 471 16.54 -17.41 23.26
CA ASN A 471 17.58 -18.38 22.92
C ASN A 471 17.85 -18.24 21.41
N ASP A 472 19.05 -17.78 21.08
CA ASP A 472 19.38 -17.32 19.72
C ASP A 472 19.27 -18.45 18.67
N THR A 473 19.74 -19.66 18.96
CA THR A 473 19.77 -20.73 17.95
C THR A 473 18.37 -21.21 17.53
N LEU A 474 17.47 -21.43 18.49
CA LEU A 474 16.10 -21.87 18.19
C LEU A 474 15.33 -20.77 17.45
N TYR A 475 15.61 -19.50 17.75
CA TYR A 475 14.99 -18.38 17.09
C TYR A 475 15.37 -18.30 15.60
N TYR A 476 16.66 -18.32 15.27
CA TYR A 476 17.11 -18.25 13.89
C TYR A 476 16.68 -19.47 13.06
N LYS A 477 16.57 -20.64 13.69
CA LYS A 477 15.93 -21.81 13.06
C LYS A 477 14.48 -21.51 12.66
N LYS A 478 13.67 -20.90 13.54
CA LYS A 478 12.29 -20.51 13.21
C LYS A 478 12.24 -19.48 12.09
N ILE A 479 13.17 -18.53 12.04
CA ILE A 479 13.27 -17.56 10.94
C ILE A 479 13.55 -18.30 9.63
N LYS A 480 14.52 -19.21 9.57
CA LYS A 480 14.80 -19.98 8.35
C LYS A 480 13.61 -20.83 7.90
N ILE A 481 12.85 -21.42 8.83
CA ILE A 481 11.60 -22.15 8.55
C ILE A 481 10.53 -21.21 7.96
N TYR A 482 10.45 -19.96 8.44
CA TYR A 482 9.53 -18.97 7.88
C TYR A 482 9.85 -18.66 6.42
N PHE A 483 11.13 -18.48 6.07
CA PHE A 483 11.55 -18.36 4.67
C PHE A 483 11.26 -19.64 3.89
N LYS A 484 11.47 -20.83 4.48
CA LYS A 484 11.10 -22.11 3.85
C LYS A 484 9.61 -22.17 3.49
N ALA A 485 8.73 -21.70 4.38
CA ALA A 485 7.29 -21.64 4.12
C ALA A 485 6.94 -20.66 2.98
N LEU A 486 7.68 -19.56 2.84
CA LEU A 486 7.49 -18.59 1.74
C LEU A 486 7.73 -19.19 0.35
N GLU A 487 8.52 -20.26 0.20
CA GLU A 487 8.77 -20.92 -1.09
C GLU A 487 7.50 -21.39 -1.82
N LYS A 488 6.41 -21.61 -1.09
CA LYS A 488 5.11 -22.01 -1.65
C LYS A 488 4.35 -20.83 -2.27
N TYR A 489 4.67 -19.61 -1.84
CA TYR A 489 3.91 -18.39 -2.16
C TYR A 489 4.70 -17.41 -3.03
N VAL A 490 6.02 -17.53 -3.06
CA VAL A 490 6.93 -16.67 -3.83
C VAL A 490 7.03 -17.17 -5.28
N ALA A 491 6.79 -16.28 -6.23
CA ALA A 491 7.13 -16.42 -7.63
C ALA A 491 8.28 -15.47 -7.98
N VAL A 492 9.23 -15.92 -8.80
CA VAL A 492 10.28 -15.07 -9.38
C VAL A 492 9.68 -14.32 -10.56
N ALA A 493 9.09 -13.17 -10.27
CA ALA A 493 8.40 -12.35 -11.25
C ALA A 493 8.22 -10.92 -10.73
N THR A 494 7.94 -10.01 -11.64
CA THR A 494 7.42 -8.68 -11.37
C THR A 494 6.60 -8.18 -12.58
N PRO A 495 5.45 -7.54 -12.35
CA PRO A 495 4.75 -6.85 -13.44
C PRO A 495 5.52 -5.59 -13.86
N GLU A 496 6.38 -5.02 -13.00
CA GLU A 496 7.15 -3.81 -13.29
C GLU A 496 8.39 -4.13 -14.14
N TYR A 497 8.28 -3.94 -15.46
CA TYR A 497 9.31 -4.36 -16.43
C TYR A 497 10.45 -3.36 -16.66
N GLN A 498 10.38 -2.15 -16.08
CA GLN A 498 11.28 -1.02 -16.38
C GLN A 498 12.79 -1.32 -16.23
N LEU A 499 13.13 -2.43 -15.59
CA LEU A 499 14.50 -2.80 -15.21
C LEU A 499 14.87 -4.22 -15.62
N LEU A 500 13.93 -4.92 -16.25
CA LEU A 500 14.14 -6.25 -16.76
C LEU A 500 14.66 -6.15 -18.18
N ASN A 501 15.61 -7.01 -18.53
CA ASN A 501 15.90 -7.25 -19.96
C ASN A 501 14.77 -8.07 -20.61
N GLU A 502 14.77 -8.17 -21.93
CA GLU A 502 13.71 -8.85 -22.69
C GLU A 502 13.48 -10.31 -22.24
N ASP A 503 14.56 -11.06 -21.97
CA ASP A 503 14.46 -12.44 -21.47
C ASP A 503 13.88 -12.52 -20.06
N GLU A 504 14.19 -11.57 -19.19
CA GLU A 504 13.60 -11.46 -17.85
C GLU A 504 12.13 -11.06 -17.92
N ILE A 505 11.75 -10.17 -18.85
CA ILE A 505 10.35 -9.79 -19.09
C ILE A 505 9.54 -11.01 -19.49
N GLU A 506 9.99 -11.79 -20.48
CA GLU A 506 9.26 -12.99 -20.92
C GLU A 506 9.18 -14.06 -19.83
N ARG A 507 10.27 -14.29 -19.08
CA ARG A 507 10.23 -15.19 -17.91
C ARG A 507 9.23 -14.72 -16.85
N SER A 508 9.20 -13.43 -16.57
CA SER A 508 8.26 -12.83 -15.62
C SER A 508 6.82 -12.98 -16.08
N LYS A 509 6.50 -12.70 -17.36
CA LYS A 509 5.17 -12.91 -17.95
C LYS A 509 4.70 -14.36 -17.81
N VAL A 510 5.56 -15.33 -18.12
CA VAL A 510 5.25 -16.76 -17.96
C VAL A 510 4.99 -17.12 -16.49
N ALA A 511 5.85 -16.65 -15.58
CA ALA A 511 5.72 -16.92 -14.15
C ALA A 511 4.42 -16.33 -13.56
N LEU A 512 4.09 -15.07 -13.88
CA LEU A 512 2.83 -14.42 -13.48
C LEU A 512 1.62 -15.18 -14.02
N SER A 513 1.61 -15.48 -15.33
CA SER A 513 0.52 -16.23 -15.97
C SER A 513 0.27 -17.57 -15.29
N ASN A 514 1.33 -18.34 -15.02
CA ASN A 514 1.21 -19.64 -14.36
C ASN A 514 0.75 -19.53 -12.91
N ALA A 515 1.27 -18.56 -12.15
CA ALA A 515 0.90 -18.34 -10.75
C ALA A 515 -0.60 -18.00 -10.61
N PHE A 516 -1.07 -17.00 -11.36
CA PHE A 516 -2.48 -16.59 -11.34
C PHE A 516 -3.38 -17.70 -11.88
N TYR A 517 -3.06 -18.32 -13.02
CA TYR A 517 -3.87 -19.40 -13.60
C TYR A 517 -4.07 -20.56 -12.62
N LYS A 518 -2.98 -21.01 -11.98
CA LYS A 518 -3.04 -22.10 -10.98
C LYS A 518 -3.92 -21.71 -9.79
N LYS A 519 -3.82 -20.46 -9.32
CA LYS A 519 -4.59 -19.96 -8.17
C LYS A 519 -6.08 -19.82 -8.50
N ILE A 520 -6.41 -19.18 -9.63
CA ILE A 520 -7.79 -19.03 -10.14
C ILE A 520 -8.44 -20.41 -10.28
N LYS A 521 -7.76 -21.37 -10.92
CA LYS A 521 -8.29 -22.72 -11.10
C LYS A 521 -8.53 -23.47 -9.78
N SER A 522 -7.67 -23.24 -8.79
CA SER A 522 -7.87 -23.81 -7.44
C SER A 522 -9.13 -23.24 -6.80
N MET A 523 -9.24 -21.91 -6.76
CA MET A 523 -10.38 -21.23 -6.13
C MET A 523 -11.71 -21.52 -6.83
N TYR A 524 -11.70 -21.59 -8.16
CA TYR A 524 -12.91 -21.90 -8.93
C TYR A 524 -13.42 -23.33 -8.70
N LYS A 525 -12.51 -24.30 -8.59
CA LYS A 525 -12.89 -25.69 -8.23
C LYS A 525 -13.53 -25.76 -6.86
N ASP A 526 -13.01 -25.00 -5.90
CA ASP A 526 -13.57 -24.93 -4.56
C ASP A 526 -14.93 -24.23 -4.57
N HIS A 527 -15.10 -23.19 -5.39
CA HIS A 527 -16.39 -22.51 -5.58
C HIS A 527 -17.49 -23.46 -6.10
N ILE A 528 -17.22 -24.24 -7.15
CA ILE A 528 -18.18 -25.25 -7.67
C ILE A 528 -18.55 -26.28 -6.58
N ARG A 529 -17.59 -26.66 -5.74
CA ARG A 529 -17.82 -27.58 -4.61
C ARG A 529 -18.69 -26.95 -3.51
N GLU A 530 -18.49 -25.68 -3.22
CA GLU A 530 -19.29 -24.92 -2.25
C GLU A 530 -20.74 -24.80 -2.73
N GLU A 531 -20.97 -24.43 -4.00
CA GLU A 531 -22.31 -24.32 -4.57
C GLU A 531 -23.06 -25.67 -4.61
N SER A 532 -22.37 -26.75 -4.97
CA SER A 532 -22.96 -28.09 -4.99
C SER A 532 -23.35 -28.59 -3.60
N ARG A 533 -22.59 -28.23 -2.56
CA ARG A 533 -22.96 -28.49 -1.15
C ARG A 533 -24.14 -27.64 -0.70
N GLY A 534 -24.17 -26.35 -1.06
CA GLY A 534 -25.28 -25.44 -0.74
C GLY A 534 -26.62 -25.86 -1.36
N LYS A 535 -26.61 -26.56 -2.50
CA LYS A 535 -27.82 -27.15 -3.10
C LYS A 535 -28.27 -28.47 -2.44
N SER A 536 -27.40 -29.16 -1.70
CA SER A 536 -27.72 -30.43 -1.03
C SER A 536 -28.32 -30.29 0.38
N GLU A 537 -28.29 -29.09 0.97
CA GLU A 537 -28.91 -28.76 2.27
C GLU A 537 -30.16 -27.87 2.12
N GLY A 538 -30.89 -28.04 1.01
CA GLY A 538 -32.23 -27.48 0.84
C GLY A 538 -33.22 -28.18 1.76
N ILE A 539 -33.41 -27.61 2.95
CA ILE A 539 -34.46 -27.95 3.92
C ILE A 539 -35.80 -28.10 3.19
N CYS A 540 -36.33 -29.32 3.25
CA CYS A 540 -37.68 -29.65 2.86
C CYS A 540 -38.62 -28.89 3.82
N PHE A 541 -39.18 -27.76 3.38
CA PHE A 541 -40.31 -27.17 4.08
C PHE A 541 -41.54 -28.03 3.76
N GLU A 542 -41.85 -28.94 4.69
CA GLU A 542 -43.15 -29.59 4.75
C GLU A 542 -44.24 -28.51 4.79
N ARG A 543 -45.13 -28.55 3.79
CA ARG A 543 -46.43 -27.90 3.88
C ARG A 543 -47.18 -28.55 5.05
N SER A 544 -47.33 -27.81 6.14
CA SER A 544 -48.36 -28.10 7.13
C SER A 544 -49.64 -27.41 6.67
N ASP A 545 -50.53 -28.19 6.07
CA ASP A 545 -51.95 -27.87 6.02
C ASP A 545 -52.50 -27.92 7.44
N HIS A 546 -52.97 -26.80 7.98
CA HIS A 546 -53.95 -26.80 9.07
C HIS A 546 -54.90 -25.59 8.98
N THR A 547 -56.16 -25.96 8.71
CA THR A 547 -57.46 -25.30 8.98
C THR A 547 -57.80 -24.00 8.28
#